data_AF-A0A530JUV5-F1
#
_entry.id   AF-A0A530JUV5-F1
#
_cell.length_a   1.000
_cell.length_b   1.000
_cell.length_c   1.000
_cell.angle_alpha   90.00
_cell.angle_beta   90.00
_cell.angle_gamma   90.00
#
_symmetry.space_group_name_H-M   'P 1'
#
loop_
_entity.id
_entity.type
_entity.pdbx_description
1 polymer ?
#
loop_
_entity_poly.entity_id
_entity_poly.type
_entity_poly.pdbx_seq_one_letter_code
_entity_poly.pdbx_strand_id
1 'polypeptide(L)'
;FDPGTTTGGNDFDASSRTVYSRLVEFKHGGTEIEPGLADKWEISDDGLVYTFHLHPGVKFQTTDYFKPTRDLNADDVVFSF
;
A
#
# COMPACT_ATOMS: atom_id res chain seq x y z
N PHE A 1 -2.54 0.16 -16.10
CA PHE A 1 -2.50 0.90 -14.84
C PHE A 1 -2.27 -0.07 -13.69
N ASP A 2 -1.19 -0.84 -13.78
CA ASP A 2 -0.74 -1.75 -12.73
C ASP A 2 0.74 -1.41 -12.48
N PRO A 3 1.06 -0.70 -11.39
CA PRO A 3 2.40 -0.20 -11.16
C PRO A 3 3.43 -1.32 -10.96
N GLY A 4 3.04 -2.53 -10.54
CA GLY A 4 3.96 -3.64 -10.31
C GLY A 4 4.66 -4.15 -11.57
N THR A 5 4.11 -3.83 -12.75
CA THR A 5 4.62 -4.28 -14.06
C THR A 5 5.32 -3.16 -14.85
N THR A 6 5.42 -1.95 -14.29
CA THR A 6 5.87 -0.75 -15.01
C THR A 6 7.05 -0.09 -14.32
N THR A 7 7.80 0.73 -15.05
CA THR A 7 8.97 1.47 -14.52
C THR A 7 8.98 2.95 -14.88
N GLY A 8 8.07 3.42 -15.74
CA GLY A 8 7.98 4.81 -16.17
C GLY A 8 7.41 5.73 -15.08
N GLY A 9 8.07 6.85 -14.80
CA GLY A 9 7.56 7.84 -13.84
C GLY A 9 6.19 8.41 -14.24
N ASN A 10 5.98 8.60 -15.53
CA ASN A 10 4.69 9.01 -16.11
C ASN A 10 3.59 7.96 -15.88
N ASP A 11 3.93 6.67 -15.93
CA ASP A 11 2.96 5.60 -15.66
C ASP A 11 2.57 5.60 -14.18
N PHE A 12 3.54 5.85 -13.29
CA PHE A 12 3.29 5.99 -11.85
C PHE A 12 2.45 7.22 -11.51
N ASP A 13 2.69 8.36 -12.18
CA ASP A 13 1.87 9.57 -12.05
C ASP A 13 0.40 9.30 -12.36
N ALA A 14 0.14 8.53 -13.43
CA ALA A 14 -1.21 8.19 -13.85
C ALA A 14 -1.82 6.97 -13.11
N SER A 15 -1.06 6.29 -12.25
CA SER A 15 -1.51 5.10 -11.52
C SER A 15 -1.18 5.16 -10.03
N SER A 16 -0.01 4.65 -9.60
CA SER A 16 0.32 4.43 -8.19
C SER A 16 0.19 5.65 -7.31
N ARG A 17 0.50 6.85 -7.81
CA ARG A 17 0.43 8.09 -7.02
C ARG A 17 -1.00 8.57 -6.73
N THR A 18 -1.98 8.11 -7.50
CA THR A 18 -3.36 8.63 -7.44
C THR A 18 -4.40 7.59 -7.05
N VAL A 19 -4.18 6.31 -7.39
CA VAL A 19 -5.17 5.24 -7.18
C VAL A 19 -4.73 4.12 -6.24
N TYR A 20 -3.45 4.05 -5.85
CA TYR A 20 -2.94 3.02 -4.94
C TYR A 20 -2.31 3.63 -3.68
N SER A 21 -2.07 2.79 -2.68
CA SER A 21 -1.35 3.13 -1.45
C SER A 21 -0.37 2.00 -1.12
N ARG A 22 0.70 2.32 -0.37
CA ARG A 22 1.68 1.34 0.13
C ARG A 22 1.50 1.11 1.62
N LEU A 23 2.19 0.09 2.17
CA LEU A 23 2.23 -0.14 3.62
C LEU A 23 2.76 1.07 4.38
N VAL A 24 3.75 1.75 3.83
CA VAL A 24 4.34 2.99 4.34
C VAL A 24 4.49 4.00 3.20
N GLU A 25 4.38 5.28 3.49
CA GLU A 25 4.48 6.36 2.51
C GLU A 25 5.65 7.29 2.83
N PHE A 26 5.99 8.17 1.89
CA PHE A 26 6.90 9.28 2.14
C PHE A 26 6.11 10.53 2.49
N LYS A 27 6.58 11.27 3.51
CA LYS A 27 6.08 12.61 3.78
C LYS A 27 6.22 13.49 2.55
N HIS A 28 5.17 14.27 2.27
CA HIS A 28 5.14 15.13 1.11
C HIS A 28 6.36 16.06 1.05
N GLY A 29 7.09 16.01 -0.07
CA GLY A 29 8.28 16.84 -0.31
C GLY A 29 9.57 16.35 0.34
N GLY A 30 9.57 15.16 0.98
CA GLY A 30 10.75 14.58 1.61
C GLY A 30 10.91 13.09 1.38
N THR A 31 11.90 12.51 2.07
CA THR A 31 12.19 11.07 2.06
C THR A 31 12.00 10.42 3.43
N GLU A 32 11.42 11.16 4.38
CA GLU A 32 11.05 10.62 5.67
C GLU A 32 9.81 9.72 5.50
N ILE A 33 9.85 8.54 6.12
CA ILE A 33 8.77 7.56 6.04
C ILE A 33 7.68 7.90 7.07
N GLU A 34 6.41 7.72 6.69
CA GLU A 34 5.25 7.83 7.57
C GLU A 34 4.27 6.65 7.39
N PRO A 35 3.34 6.43 8.34
CA PRO A 35 2.31 5.40 8.20
C PRO A 35 1.48 5.52 6.92
N GLY A 36 1.29 4.39 6.23
CA GLY A 36 0.42 4.27 5.05
C GLY A 36 -0.75 3.35 5.35
N LEU A 37 -0.86 2.25 4.62
CA LEU A 37 -1.83 1.17 4.91
C LEU A 37 -1.52 0.42 6.22
N ALA A 38 -0.31 0.57 6.77
CA ALA A 38 0.04 0.09 8.11
C ALA A 38 0.19 1.27 9.08
N ASP A 39 -0.52 1.20 10.22
CA ASP A 39 -0.47 2.21 11.29
C ASP A 39 0.90 2.28 11.95
N LYS A 40 1.54 1.10 12.09
CA LYS A 40 2.88 0.95 12.65
C LYS A 40 3.53 -0.34 12.15
N TRP A 41 4.83 -0.42 12.34
CA TRP A 41 5.60 -1.63 12.08
C TRP A 41 6.69 -1.81 13.13
N GLU A 42 7.08 -3.06 13.32
CA GLU A 42 8.10 -3.49 14.25
C GLU A 42 9.17 -4.27 13.47
N ILE A 43 10.42 -4.08 13.85
CA ILE A 43 11.57 -4.73 13.23
C ILE A 43 12.24 -5.57 14.32
N SER A 44 12.50 -6.85 14.05
CA SER A 44 13.20 -7.72 14.98
C SER A 44 14.63 -7.23 15.26
N ASP A 45 15.19 -7.65 16.40
CA ASP A 45 16.56 -7.27 16.80
C ASP A 45 17.63 -7.63 15.76
N ASP A 46 17.42 -8.72 15.00
CA ASP A 46 18.30 -9.15 13.92
C ASP A 46 18.04 -8.45 12.57
N GLY A 47 16.99 -7.63 12.48
CA GLY A 47 16.62 -6.88 11.28
C GLY A 47 16.04 -7.73 10.15
N LEU A 48 15.71 -9.01 10.39
CA LEU A 48 15.24 -9.94 9.36
C LEU A 48 13.72 -10.11 9.31
N VAL A 49 13.00 -9.68 10.35
CA VAL A 49 11.54 -9.78 10.43
C VAL A 49 10.94 -8.40 10.58
N TYR A 50 10.04 -8.06 9.64
CA TYR A 50 9.25 -6.84 9.64
C TYR A 50 7.80 -7.22 9.88
N THR A 51 7.21 -6.73 10.97
CA THR A 51 5.80 -6.97 11.30
C THR A 51 5.02 -5.68 11.09
N PHE A 52 4.07 -5.68 10.16
CA PHE A 52 3.20 -4.54 9.86
C PHE A 52 1.83 -4.72 10.51
N HIS A 53 1.33 -3.67 11.17
CA HIS A 53 -0.02 -3.64 11.73
C HIS A 53 -0.92 -2.82 10.81
N LEU A 54 -1.80 -3.51 10.06
CA LEU A 54 -2.65 -2.88 9.05
C LEU A 54 -3.71 -1.96 9.66
N HIS A 55 -3.94 -0.82 9.01
CA HIS A 55 -5.00 0.11 9.36
C HIS A 55 -6.37 -0.57 9.15
N PRO A 56 -7.24 -0.60 10.17
CA PRO A 56 -8.55 -1.22 10.04
C PRO A 56 -9.48 -0.35 9.19
N GLY A 57 -10.46 -0.98 8.52
CA GLY A 57 -11.54 -0.24 7.88
C GLY A 57 -11.22 0.38 6.52
N VAL A 58 -10.03 0.13 5.96
CA VAL A 58 -9.64 0.65 4.65
C VAL A 58 -10.51 0.04 3.56
N LYS A 59 -11.25 0.89 2.84
CA LYS A 59 -12.15 0.49 1.77
C LYS A 59 -11.43 0.48 0.43
N PHE A 60 -11.68 -0.56 -0.38
CA PHE A 60 -11.29 -0.55 -1.79
C PHE A 60 -12.23 0.32 -2.63
N GLN A 61 -11.72 0.74 -3.78
CA GLN A 61 -12.52 1.43 -4.80
C GLN A 61 -13.62 0.51 -5.35
N THR A 62 -14.71 1.11 -5.83
CA THR A 62 -15.82 0.40 -6.46
C THR A 62 -15.94 0.83 -7.92
N THR A 63 -16.24 -0.11 -8.80
CA THR A 63 -16.56 0.11 -10.22
C THR A 63 -17.86 -0.62 -10.57
N ASP A 64 -18.35 -0.43 -11.81
CA ASP A 64 -19.55 -1.15 -12.28
C ASP A 64 -19.37 -2.68 -12.29
N TYR A 65 -18.12 -3.15 -12.43
CA TYR A 65 -17.77 -4.57 -12.53
C TYR A 65 -17.12 -5.14 -11.26
N PHE A 66 -16.83 -4.31 -10.25
CA PHE A 66 -16.22 -4.76 -8.99
C PHE A 66 -16.80 -4.00 -7.80
N LYS A 67 -17.40 -4.75 -6.87
CA LYS A 67 -17.95 -4.23 -5.62
C LYS A 67 -17.31 -5.00 -4.45
N PRO A 68 -16.39 -4.40 -3.69
CA PRO A 68 -15.76 -5.05 -2.55
C PRO A 68 -16.80 -5.48 -1.50
N THR A 69 -16.66 -6.69 -0.98
CA THR A 69 -17.52 -7.22 0.10
C THR A 69 -16.83 -7.23 1.46
N ARG A 70 -15.54 -6.88 1.49
CA ARG A 70 -14.71 -6.74 2.69
C ARG A 70 -13.76 -5.57 2.55
N ASP A 71 -13.18 -5.18 3.67
CA ASP A 71 -12.13 -4.18 3.77
C ASP A 71 -10.76 -4.82 3.49
N LEU A 72 -9.74 -3.98 3.33
CA LEU A 72 -8.35 -4.42 3.22
C LEU A 72 -7.97 -5.30 4.41
N ASN A 73 -7.30 -6.41 4.13
CA ASN A 73 -6.75 -7.32 5.13
C ASN A 73 -5.36 -7.83 4.68
N ALA A 74 -4.79 -8.77 5.45
CA ALA A 74 -3.46 -9.32 5.17
C ALA A 74 -3.40 -10.09 3.84
N ASP A 75 -4.51 -10.66 3.35
CA ASP A 75 -4.53 -11.42 2.10
C ASP A 75 -4.19 -10.52 0.90
N ASP A 76 -4.61 -9.25 0.93
CA ASP A 76 -4.35 -8.28 -0.14
C ASP A 76 -2.87 -7.88 -0.21
N VAL A 77 -2.23 -7.82 0.97
CA VAL A 77 -0.78 -7.58 1.07
C VAL A 77 -0.04 -8.78 0.51
N VAL A 78 -0.38 -10.00 0.96
CA VAL A 78 0.26 -11.24 0.47
C VAL A 78 0.09 -11.39 -1.05
N PHE A 79 -1.08 -11.05 -1.60
CA PHE A 79 -1.32 -11.15 -3.04
C PHE A 79 -0.41 -10.23 -3.88
N SER A 80 0.02 -9.11 -3.33
CA SER A 80 0.72 -8.06 -4.07
C SER A 80 2.25 -8.25 -4.15
N PHE A 81 2.81 -9.25 -3.44
CA PHE A 81 4.24 -9.59 -3.41
C PHE A 81 4.50 -10.99 -3.96
#